data_AF-A0A853DQQ8-F1
#
_entry.id   AF-A0A853DQQ8-F1
#
_cell.length_a   1.000
_cell.length_b   1.000
_cell.length_c   1.000
_cell.angle_alpha   90.00
_cell.angle_beta   90.00
_cell.angle_gamma   90.00
#
_symmetry.space_group_name_H-M   'P 1'
#
loop_
_entity.id
_entity.type
_entity.pdbx_description
1 polymer ?
#
loop_
_entity_poly.entity_id
_entity_poly.type
_entity_poly.pdbx_seq_one_letter_code
_entity_poly.pdbx_strand_id
1 'polypeptide(L)'
;MTTQAFDPAAELKELLEAGAISEEALQAITGIRSERLEAFLDEHAGAPVGLTARPQVLSDDEIVRLSVLAGQLTEGMQVGDDERLRAIYESLTIDCRLTARNIADLAGLDAGEVDAVLRDPGSLPAEKKYRLALAGGHLINAVNLARRER
;
A
#
# COMPACT_ATOMS: atom_id res chain seq x y z
N MET A 1 18.53 -15.85 -13.13
CA MET A 1 17.48 -14.83 -13.08
C MET A 1 18.18 -13.49 -13.02
N THR A 2 18.05 -12.66 -14.05
CA THR A 2 18.45 -11.26 -13.98
C THR A 2 17.39 -10.53 -13.17
N THR A 3 17.72 -10.14 -11.95
CA THR A 3 16.87 -9.26 -11.14
C THR A 3 16.79 -7.94 -11.89
N GLN A 4 15.70 -7.69 -12.59
CA GLN A 4 15.42 -6.35 -13.10
C GLN A 4 15.31 -5.45 -11.88
N ALA A 5 16.12 -4.39 -11.81
CA ALA A 5 16.05 -3.45 -10.70
C ALA A 5 14.65 -2.83 -10.71
N PHE A 6 14.00 -2.79 -9.54
CA PHE A 6 12.71 -2.13 -9.38
C PHE A 6 12.88 -0.64 -9.74
N ASP A 7 12.08 -0.16 -10.69
CA ASP A 7 12.07 1.24 -11.14
C ASP A 7 10.74 1.90 -10.71
N PRO A 8 10.73 2.62 -9.57
CA PRO A 8 9.53 3.28 -9.05
C PRO A 8 8.86 4.22 -10.06
N ALA A 9 9.64 4.87 -10.92
CA ALA A 9 9.11 5.86 -11.84
C ALA A 9 8.39 5.18 -13.01
N ALA A 10 8.92 4.05 -13.50
CA ALA A 10 8.25 3.25 -14.52
C ALA A 10 6.90 2.71 -13.99
N GLU A 11 6.89 2.15 -12.78
CA GLU A 11 5.68 1.63 -12.13
C GLU A 11 4.60 2.71 -11.93
N LEU A 12 4.98 3.89 -11.43
CA LEU A 12 4.04 5.00 -11.27
C LEU A 12 3.48 5.49 -12.61
N LYS A 13 4.28 5.50 -13.69
CA LYS A 13 3.78 5.82 -15.02
C LYS A 13 2.76 4.82 -15.50
N GLU A 14 3.03 3.53 -15.36
CA GLU A 14 2.07 2.49 -15.75
C GLU A 14 0.75 2.64 -14.98
N LEU A 15 0.80 2.95 -13.69
CA LEU A 15 -0.39 3.22 -12.87
C LEU A 15 -1.17 4.46 -13.33
N LEU A 16 -0.47 5.54 -13.73
CA LEU A 16 -1.07 6.77 -14.26
C LEU A 16 -1.69 6.55 -15.64
N GLU A 17 -0.97 5.89 -16.56
CA GLU A 17 -1.43 5.57 -17.91
C GLU A 17 -2.63 4.62 -17.91
N ALA A 18 -2.66 3.66 -16.97
CA ALA A 18 -3.81 2.77 -16.76
C ALA A 18 -5.02 3.48 -16.12
N GLY A 19 -4.86 4.72 -15.64
CA GLY A 19 -5.88 5.44 -14.89
C GLY A 19 -6.19 4.85 -13.51
N ALA A 20 -5.30 4.01 -12.97
CA ALA A 20 -5.44 3.40 -11.66
C ALA A 20 -5.24 4.41 -10.51
N ILE A 21 -4.45 5.45 -10.78
CA ILE A 21 -4.27 6.62 -9.91
C ILE A 21 -4.23 7.88 -10.77
N SER A 22 -4.74 9.01 -10.27
CA SER A 22 -4.58 10.31 -10.93
C SER A 22 -3.38 11.08 -10.38
N GLU A 23 -2.89 12.05 -11.14
CA GLU A 23 -1.82 12.94 -10.68
C GLU A 23 -2.22 13.72 -9.42
N GLU A 24 -3.48 14.18 -9.35
CA GLU A 24 -3.99 14.88 -8.18
C GLU A 24 -4.02 13.97 -6.94
N ALA A 25 -4.39 12.70 -7.12
CA ALA A 25 -4.36 11.72 -6.04
C ALA A 25 -2.92 11.43 -5.59
N LEU A 26 -1.98 11.27 -6.53
CA LEU A 26 -0.58 11.06 -6.23
C LEU A 26 0.03 12.25 -5.47
N GLN A 27 -0.28 13.48 -5.89
CA GLN A 27 0.09 14.70 -5.17
C GLN A 27 -0.49 14.72 -3.75
N ALA A 28 -1.79 14.43 -3.61
CA ALA A 28 -2.47 14.44 -2.30
C ALA A 28 -1.90 13.40 -1.33
N ILE A 29 -1.54 12.20 -1.82
CA ILE A 29 -0.98 11.12 -1.01
C ILE A 29 0.46 11.44 -0.58
N THR A 30 1.27 11.98 -1.49
CA THR A 30 2.72 12.13 -1.28
C THR A 30 3.10 13.48 -0.66
N GLY A 31 2.26 14.50 -0.86
CA GLY A 31 2.55 15.90 -0.55
C GLY A 31 3.54 16.56 -1.51
N ILE A 32 3.98 15.85 -2.56
CA ILE A 32 4.94 16.35 -3.54
C ILE A 32 4.19 17.12 -4.61
N ARG A 33 4.64 18.34 -4.92
CA ARG A 33 4.03 19.18 -5.95
C ARG A 33 4.10 18.50 -7.33
N SER A 34 3.05 18.67 -8.15
CA SER A 34 2.93 18.04 -9.46
C SER A 34 4.14 18.27 -10.35
N GLU A 35 4.68 19.50 -10.39
CA GLU A 35 5.84 19.81 -11.24
C GLU A 35 7.10 19.00 -10.88
N ARG A 36 7.25 18.62 -9.60
CA ARG A 36 8.36 17.78 -9.13
C ARG A 36 8.11 16.29 -9.37
N LEU A 37 6.84 15.86 -9.31
CA LEU A 37 6.45 14.51 -9.67
C LEU A 37 6.66 14.28 -11.18
N GLU A 38 6.20 15.20 -12.02
CA GLU A 38 6.42 15.18 -13.48
C GLU A 38 7.91 15.09 -13.80
N ALA A 39 8.73 15.97 -13.23
CA ALA A 39 10.17 15.95 -13.47
C ALA A 39 10.86 14.65 -13.00
N PHE A 40 10.38 14.03 -11.91
CA PHE A 40 10.88 12.73 -11.45
C PHE A 40 10.51 11.60 -12.42
N LEU A 41 9.26 11.58 -12.89
CA LEU A 41 8.77 10.61 -13.86
C LEU A 41 9.53 10.78 -15.20
N ASP A 42 9.78 12.01 -15.64
CA ASP A 42 10.49 12.31 -16.89
C ASP A 42 11.99 11.99 -16.85
N GLU A 43 12.68 12.21 -15.72
CA GLU A 43 14.11 11.86 -15.59
C GLU A 43 14.38 10.37 -15.81
N HIS A 44 13.43 9.52 -15.42
CA HIS A 44 13.52 8.07 -15.61
C HIS A 44 12.93 7.59 -16.96
N ALA A 45 12.34 8.49 -17.77
CA ALA A 45 11.89 8.20 -19.13
C ALA A 45 13.05 8.01 -20.13
N GLY A 46 14.27 8.36 -19.73
CA GLY A 46 15.46 8.33 -20.58
C GLY A 46 16.40 9.49 -20.26
N ALA A 47 17.20 9.35 -19.20
CA ALA A 47 18.30 10.29 -18.99
C ALA A 47 19.44 10.02 -20.00
N PRO A 48 19.99 11.06 -20.66
CA PRO A 48 21.22 10.92 -21.42
C PRO A 48 22.36 10.59 -20.46
N VAL A 49 23.10 9.52 -20.76
CA VAL A 49 24.37 9.20 -20.09
C VAL A 49 25.36 10.34 -20.38
N GLY A 50 25.55 11.25 -19.43
CA GLY A 50 26.45 12.40 -19.56
C GLY A 50 26.91 12.93 -18.20
N LEU A 51 28.17 13.37 -18.13
CA LEU A 51 28.94 13.72 -16.91
C LEU A 51 28.44 14.91 -16.07
N THR A 52 27.25 15.45 -16.32
CA THR A 52 26.63 16.49 -15.50
C THR A 52 25.46 15.89 -14.75
N ALA A 53 25.67 15.49 -13.49
CA ALA A 53 24.57 15.10 -12.62
C ALA A 53 23.57 16.26 -12.57
N ARG A 54 22.36 16.04 -13.10
CA ARG A 54 21.26 16.99 -12.93
C ARG A 54 20.96 17.09 -11.42
N PRO A 55 20.55 18.26 -10.92
CA PRO A 55 20.14 18.38 -9.53
C PRO A 55 19.02 17.39 -9.25
N GLN A 56 19.17 16.59 -8.19
CA GLN A 56 18.15 15.64 -7.77
C GLN A 56 16.83 16.38 -7.53
N VAL A 57 15.79 16.00 -8.28
CA VAL A 57 14.48 16.69 -8.25
C VAL A 57 13.75 16.46 -6.91
N LEU A 58 13.96 15.29 -6.32
CA LEU A 58 13.38 14.83 -5.06
C LEU A 58 14.47 14.55 -4.03
N SER A 59 14.15 14.73 -2.74
CA SER A 59 15.05 14.29 -1.67
C SER A 59 15.09 12.76 -1.59
N ASP A 60 16.13 12.22 -0.96
CA ASP A 60 16.25 10.77 -0.74
C ASP A 60 15.03 10.19 0.01
N ASP A 61 14.49 10.91 1.00
CA ASP A 61 13.28 10.52 1.72
C ASP A 61 12.04 10.48 0.81
N GLU A 62 11.87 11.50 -0.05
CA GLU A 62 10.77 11.54 -1.03
C GLU A 62 10.87 10.38 -2.02
N ILE A 63 12.08 10.05 -2.48
CA ILE A 63 12.34 8.92 -3.38
C ILE A 63 11.99 7.60 -2.70
N VAL A 64 12.42 7.37 -1.45
CA VAL A 64 12.11 6.16 -0.71
C VAL A 64 10.59 6.02 -0.50
N ARG A 65 9.91 7.09 -0.08
CA ARG A 65 8.45 7.06 0.13
C ARG A 65 7.69 6.79 -1.16
N LEU A 66 8.08 7.40 -2.28
CA LEU A 66 7.50 7.11 -3.59
C LEU A 66 7.77 5.68 -4.04
N SER A 67 8.98 5.16 -3.80
CA SER A 67 9.35 3.79 -4.14
C SER A 67 8.50 2.78 -3.40
N VAL A 68 8.31 2.99 -2.09
CA VAL A 68 7.42 2.16 -1.28
C VAL A 68 5.98 2.26 -1.77
N LEU A 69 5.49 3.47 -2.05
CA LEU A 69 4.13 3.66 -2.55
C LEU A 69 3.91 2.93 -3.89
N ALA A 70 4.81 3.12 -4.85
CA ALA A 70 4.73 2.48 -6.17
C ALA A 70 4.67 0.95 -6.03
N GLY A 71 5.60 0.36 -5.26
CA GLY A 71 5.63 -1.07 -5.04
C GLY A 71 4.36 -1.60 -4.38
N GLN A 72 3.88 -0.91 -3.34
CA GLN A 72 2.65 -1.32 -2.63
C GLN A 72 1.39 -1.21 -3.50
N LEU A 73 1.31 -0.22 -4.39
CA LEU A 73 0.17 -0.08 -5.30
C LEU A 73 0.21 -1.16 -6.39
N THR A 74 1.35 -1.35 -7.05
CA THR A 74 1.51 -2.38 -8.11
C THR A 74 1.30 -3.79 -7.56
N GLU A 75 2.02 -4.17 -6.50
CA GLU A 75 1.86 -5.48 -5.86
C GLU A 75 0.43 -5.67 -5.38
N GLY A 76 -0.12 -4.61 -4.77
CA GLY A 76 -1.48 -4.56 -4.31
C GLY A 76 -2.46 -4.99 -5.40
N MET A 77 -2.37 -4.47 -6.63
CA MET A 77 -3.31 -4.78 -7.71
C MET A 77 -3.46 -6.28 -8.03
N GLN A 78 -2.45 -7.10 -7.73
CA GLN A 78 -2.48 -8.54 -8.00
C GLN A 78 -3.15 -9.36 -6.88
N VAL A 79 -3.38 -8.74 -5.71
CA VAL A 79 -3.93 -9.43 -4.53
C VAL A 79 -5.45 -9.47 -4.60
N GLY A 80 -6.02 -10.68 -4.52
CA GLY A 80 -7.47 -10.89 -4.48
C GLY A 80 -8.10 -10.48 -3.15
N ASP A 81 -9.40 -10.17 -3.15
CA ASP A 81 -10.12 -9.65 -1.98
C ASP A 81 -10.00 -10.53 -0.73
N ASP A 82 -10.03 -11.85 -0.92
CA ASP A 82 -9.91 -12.83 0.17
C ASP A 82 -8.52 -12.82 0.80
N GLU A 83 -7.48 -12.69 -0.03
CA GLU A 83 -6.10 -12.59 0.44
C GLU A 83 -5.85 -11.26 1.12
N ARG A 84 -6.38 -10.14 0.58
CA ARG A 84 -6.33 -8.82 1.25
C ARG A 84 -7.00 -8.87 2.61
N LEU A 85 -8.19 -9.47 2.68
CA LEU A 85 -8.93 -9.58 3.93
C LEU A 85 -8.14 -10.39 4.94
N ARG A 86 -7.61 -11.56 4.56
CA ARG A 86 -6.77 -12.37 5.45
C ARG A 86 -5.52 -11.59 5.91
N ALA A 87 -4.81 -10.93 4.99
CA ALA A 87 -3.60 -10.20 5.28
C ALA A 87 -3.82 -9.10 6.35
N ILE A 88 -4.94 -8.38 6.31
CA ILE A 88 -5.29 -7.39 7.34
C ILE A 88 -5.32 -8.03 8.74
N TYR A 89 -6.01 -9.17 8.87
CA TYR A 89 -6.17 -9.85 10.16
C TYR A 89 -4.89 -10.60 10.58
N GLU A 90 -4.10 -11.10 9.63
CA GLU A 90 -2.77 -11.64 9.90
C GLU A 90 -1.82 -10.56 10.42
N SER A 91 -1.78 -9.37 9.83
CA SER A 91 -0.97 -8.27 10.35
C SER A 91 -1.39 -7.86 11.77
N LEU A 92 -2.69 -7.84 12.07
CA LEU A 92 -3.18 -7.56 13.43
C LEU A 92 -2.80 -8.67 14.42
N THR A 93 -2.81 -9.94 14.01
CA THR A 93 -2.56 -11.06 14.93
C THR A 93 -1.08 -11.44 15.04
N ILE A 94 -0.34 -11.48 13.94
CA ILE A 94 1.07 -11.85 13.87
C ILE A 94 1.95 -10.66 14.26
N ASP A 95 1.84 -9.54 13.55
CA ASP A 95 2.75 -8.42 13.74
C ASP A 95 2.38 -7.59 14.97
N CYS A 96 1.08 -7.45 15.25
CA CYS A 96 0.59 -6.65 16.38
C CYS A 96 0.26 -7.50 17.61
N ARG A 97 0.35 -8.83 17.50
CA ARG A 97 0.11 -9.79 18.60
C ARG A 97 -1.27 -9.67 19.24
N LEU A 98 -2.26 -9.13 18.51
CA LEU A 98 -3.63 -9.12 18.99
C LEU A 98 -4.22 -10.53 18.88
N THR A 99 -4.98 -10.96 19.87
CA THR A 99 -5.76 -12.19 19.74
C THR A 99 -7.01 -11.93 18.90
N ALA A 100 -7.60 -12.98 18.31
CA ALA A 100 -8.89 -12.88 17.62
C ALA A 100 -9.96 -12.24 18.52
N ARG A 101 -9.93 -12.56 19.83
CA ARG A 101 -10.81 -11.95 20.83
C ARG A 101 -10.54 -10.45 21.02
N ASN A 102 -9.28 -10.01 21.09
CA ASN A 102 -8.98 -8.58 21.19
C ASN A 102 -9.52 -7.81 19.98
N ILE A 103 -9.33 -8.36 18.78
CA ILE A 103 -9.82 -7.76 17.54
C ILE A 103 -11.35 -7.70 17.56
N ALA A 104 -12.01 -8.79 17.94
CA ALA A 104 -13.46 -8.86 18.05
C ALA A 104 -14.03 -7.82 19.03
N ASP A 105 -13.44 -7.71 20.22
CA ASP A 105 -13.85 -6.76 21.25
C ASP A 105 -13.65 -5.30 20.78
N LEU A 106 -12.53 -4.99 20.11
CA LEU A 106 -12.22 -3.65 19.61
C LEU A 106 -13.10 -3.23 18.41
N ALA A 107 -13.50 -4.19 17.59
CA ALA A 107 -14.25 -3.94 16.36
C ALA A 107 -15.76 -4.19 16.48
N GLY A 108 -16.24 -4.67 17.64
CA GLY A 108 -17.63 -5.08 17.81
C GLY A 108 -18.02 -6.25 16.90
N LEU A 109 -17.12 -7.20 16.70
CA LEU A 109 -17.31 -8.39 15.87
C LEU A 109 -17.50 -9.64 16.76
N ASP A 110 -17.92 -10.74 16.13
CA ASP A 110 -17.82 -12.06 16.74
C ASP A 110 -16.41 -12.64 16.56
N ALA A 111 -15.83 -13.22 17.62
CA ALA A 111 -14.48 -13.80 17.55
C ALA A 111 -14.39 -14.98 16.57
N GLY A 112 -15.48 -15.75 16.41
CA GLY A 112 -15.56 -16.81 15.42
C GLY A 112 -15.54 -16.30 13.98
N GLU A 113 -16.04 -15.08 13.73
CA GLU A 113 -15.89 -14.43 12.42
C GLU A 113 -14.43 -14.04 12.14
N VAL A 114 -13.68 -13.58 13.15
CA VAL A 114 -12.25 -13.29 13.02
C VAL A 114 -11.45 -14.56 12.74
N ASP A 115 -11.73 -15.64 13.48
CA ASP A 115 -11.10 -16.94 13.24
C ASP A 115 -11.43 -17.52 11.86
N ALA A 116 -12.66 -17.29 11.37
CA ALA A 116 -13.08 -17.72 10.05
C ALA A 116 -12.30 -17.00 8.94
N VAL A 117 -12.05 -15.69 9.07
CA VAL A 117 -11.20 -14.94 8.13
C VAL A 117 -9.78 -15.50 8.07
N LEU A 118 -9.18 -15.75 9.24
CA LEU A 118 -7.81 -16.26 9.32
C LEU A 118 -7.69 -17.66 8.71
N ARG A 119 -8.72 -18.50 8.85
CA ARG A 119 -8.73 -19.86 8.32
C ARG A 119 -9.05 -19.90 6.82
N ASP A 120 -10.22 -19.40 6.45
CA ASP A 120 -10.73 -19.48 5.08
C ASP A 120 -11.73 -18.34 4.81
N PRO A 121 -11.23 -17.16 4.36
CA PRO A 121 -12.09 -16.04 4.02
C PRO A 121 -13.01 -16.40 2.86
N GLY A 122 -12.59 -17.28 1.93
CA GLY A 122 -13.37 -17.71 0.77
C GLY A 122 -14.74 -18.30 1.13
N SER A 123 -14.83 -18.96 2.28
CA SER A 123 -16.08 -19.53 2.81
C SER A 123 -17.10 -18.51 3.31
N LEU A 124 -16.70 -17.25 3.53
CA LEU A 124 -17.55 -16.22 4.10
C LEU A 124 -18.47 -15.58 3.05
N PRO A 125 -19.73 -15.27 3.40
CA PRO A 125 -20.61 -14.46 2.55
C PRO A 125 -20.01 -13.06 2.29
N ALA A 126 -20.26 -12.52 1.10
CA ALA A 126 -19.73 -11.21 0.67
C ALA A 126 -20.05 -10.07 1.66
N GLU A 127 -21.26 -10.04 2.20
CA GLU A 127 -21.67 -9.04 3.20
C GLU A 127 -20.82 -9.12 4.48
N LYS A 128 -20.47 -10.33 4.92
CA LYS A 128 -19.59 -10.52 6.08
C LYS A 128 -18.17 -10.07 5.75
N LYS A 129 -17.64 -10.45 4.58
CA LYS A 129 -16.31 -10.01 4.11
C LYS A 129 -16.20 -8.49 4.10
N TYR A 130 -17.22 -7.79 3.60
CA TYR A 130 -17.25 -6.33 3.57
C TYR A 130 -17.19 -5.72 4.99
N ARG A 131 -18.01 -6.21 5.92
CA ARG A 131 -18.01 -5.74 7.32
C ARG A 131 -16.66 -5.97 7.99
N LEU A 132 -16.06 -7.14 7.78
CA LEU A 132 -14.76 -7.51 8.32
C LEU A 132 -13.65 -6.65 7.69
N ALA A 133 -13.70 -6.38 6.39
CA ALA A 133 -12.73 -5.50 5.73
C ALA A 133 -12.77 -4.08 6.29
N LEU A 134 -13.95 -3.52 6.54
CA LEU A 134 -14.08 -2.20 7.16
C LEU A 134 -13.51 -2.17 8.58
N ALA A 135 -13.88 -3.15 9.40
CA ALA A 135 -13.44 -3.26 10.78
C ALA A 135 -11.91 -3.46 10.89
N GLY A 136 -11.37 -4.45 10.17
CA GLY A 136 -9.94 -4.73 10.14
C GLY A 136 -9.14 -3.56 9.55
N GLY A 137 -9.65 -2.95 8.47
CA GLY A 137 -9.07 -1.77 7.84
C GLY A 137 -8.95 -0.58 8.78
N HIS A 138 -9.99 -0.34 9.60
CA HIS A 138 -9.94 0.69 10.64
C HIS A 138 -8.85 0.42 11.68
N LEU A 139 -8.79 -0.82 12.20
CA LEU A 139 -7.82 -1.20 13.23
C LEU A 139 -6.37 -1.15 12.72
N ILE A 140 -6.09 -1.67 11.52
CA ILE A 140 -4.73 -1.66 10.97
C ILE A 140 -4.27 -0.24 10.67
N ASN A 141 -5.18 0.63 10.22
CA ASN A 141 -4.87 2.05 10.03
C ASN A 141 -4.51 2.73 11.37
N ALA A 142 -5.27 2.46 12.44
CA ALA A 142 -4.98 2.99 13.77
C ALA A 142 -3.58 2.52 14.27
N VAL A 143 -3.24 1.25 14.06
CA VAL A 143 -1.91 0.72 14.38
C VAL A 143 -0.82 1.42 13.55
N ASN A 144 -1.01 1.57 12.25
CA ASN A 144 -0.03 2.18 11.36
C ASN A 144 0.23 3.66 11.73
N LEU A 145 -0.81 4.39 12.12
CA LEU A 145 -0.68 5.76 12.62
C LEU A 145 0.16 5.80 13.91
N ALA A 146 -0.13 4.93 14.89
CA ALA A 146 0.63 4.88 16.14
C ALA A 146 2.11 4.47 15.96
N ARG A 147 2.44 3.70 14.90
CA ARG A 147 3.82 3.31 14.59
C ARG A 147 4.64 4.43 13.96
N ARG A 148 4.02 5.37 13.24
CA ARG A 148 4.70 6.51 12.61
C ARG A 148 5.17 7.57 13.61
N GLU A 149 4.61 7.59 14.82
CA GLU A 149 4.96 8.54 15.88
C GLU A 149 6.14 8.09 16.77
N ARG A 150 6.84 7.01 16.42
CA ARG A 150 8.04 6.51 17.12
C ARG A 150 9.30 6.72 16.28
#